data_AF-A0A3S0F309-F1
#
_entry.id   AF-A0A3S0F309-F1
#
_cell.length_a   1.000
_cell.length_b   1.000
_cell.length_c   1.000
_cell.angle_alpha   90.00
_cell.angle_beta   90.00
_cell.angle_gamma   90.00
#
_symmetry.space_group_name_H-M   'P 1'
#
loop_
_entity.id
_entity.type
_entity.pdbx_description
1 polymer ?
#
loop_
_entity_poly.entity_id
_entity_poly.type
_entity_poly.pdbx_seq_one_letter_code
_entity_poly.pdbx_strand_id
1 'polypeptide(L)' 'MQQIIILRIMMFIVGSVFLGGGLLFVKQSLDDAKNVIESVVFALMGVMTGLLLCFWAIAGIPD' A
#
# COMPACT_ATOMS: atom_id res chain seq x y z
N MET A 1 39.93 18.35 19.63
CA MET A 1 39.57 18.47 18.19
C MET A 1 39.04 17.14 17.61
N GLN A 2 39.73 16.00 17.81
CA GLN A 2 39.27 14.68 17.33
C GLN A 2 37.89 14.22 17.84
N GLN A 3 37.53 14.50 19.10
CA GLN A 3 36.25 14.04 19.64
C GLN A 3 35.01 14.67 18.98
N ILE A 4 35.14 15.90 18.47
CA ILE A 4 34.05 16.60 17.76
C ILE A 4 33.77 15.93 16.41
N ILE A 5 34.81 15.43 15.75
CA ILE A 5 34.69 14.76 14.45
C ILE A 5 33.97 13.42 14.61
N ILE A 6 34.33 12.64 15.63
CA ILE A 6 33.67 11.37 15.96
C ILE A 6 32.19 11.59 16.27
N LEU A 7 31.85 12.62 17.05
CA LEU A 7 30.46 12.94 17.40
C LEU A 7 29.60 13.25 16.15
N ARG A 8 30.16 13.99 15.18
CA ARG A 8 29.47 14.32 13.92
C ARG A 8 29.22 13.07 13.06
N ILE A 9 30.20 12.18 12.98
CA ILE A 9 30.06 10.91 12.24
C ILE A 9 28.97 10.05 12.88
N MET A 10 28.94 9.95 14.21
CA MET A 10 27.90 9.18 14.90
C MET A 10 26.50 9.77 14.67
N MET A 11 26.34 11.10 14.74
CA MET A 11 25.04 11.72 14.44
C MET A 11 24.61 11.52 12.99
N PHE A 12 25.55 11.52 12.04
CA PHE A 12 25.25 11.24 10.64
C PHE A 12 24.79 9.80 10.41
N ILE A 13 25.43 8.83 11.07
CA ILE A 13 25.04 7.41 11.01
C ILE A 13 23.65 7.23 11.63
N VAL A 14 23.39 7.83 12.80
CA VAL A 14 22.06 7.77 13.43
C VAL A 14 21.00 8.38 12.53
N GLY A 15 21.23 9.59 11.98
CA GLY A 15 20.29 10.25 11.08
C GLY A 15 20.00 9.46 9.79
N SER A 16 21.02 8.82 9.20
CA SER A 16 20.84 7.99 8.01
C SER A 16 20.10 6.69 8.27
N VAL A 17 20.28 6.07 9.45
CA VAL A 17 19.49 4.90 9.87
C VAL A 17 18.03 5.26 10.09
N PHE A 18 17.75 6.42 10.71
CA PHE A 18 16.37 6.88 10.91
C PHE A 18 15.67 7.27 9.60
N LEU A 19 16.37 7.97 8.69
CA LEU A 19 15.83 8.31 7.37
C LEU A 19 15.60 7.06 6.51
N GLY A 20 16.60 6.16 6.44
CA GLY A 20 16.52 4.94 5.65
C GLY A 20 15.47 3.97 6.19
N GLY A 21 15.46 3.73 7.51
CA GLY A 21 14.47 2.89 8.17
C GLY A 21 13.06 3.48 8.05
N GLY A 22 12.89 4.76 8.34
CA GLY A 22 11.60 5.45 8.25
C GLY A 22 11.00 5.41 6.84
N LEU A 23 11.81 5.63 5.80
CA LEU A 23 11.38 5.55 4.40
C LEU A 23 10.91 4.14 4.00
N LEU A 24 11.57 3.09 4.49
CA LEU A 24 11.16 1.71 4.23
C LEU A 24 9.80 1.40 4.87
N PHE A 25 9.58 1.82 6.12
CA PHE A 25 8.29 1.64 6.80
C PHE A 25 7.15 2.44 6.15
N VAL A 26 7.43 3.66 5.69
CA VAL A 26 6.44 4.47 4.96
C VAL A 26 6.10 3.86 3.61
N LYS A 27 7.09 3.35 2.87
CA LYS A 27 6.82 2.67 1.60
C LYS A 27 5.97 1.42 1.81
N GLN A 28 6.31 0.61 2.82
CA GLN A 28 5.56 -0.60 3.13
C GLN A 28 4.12 -0.31 3.53
N SER A 29 3.87 0.70 4.37
CA SER A 29 2.50 1.05 4.77
C SER A 29 1.65 1.58 3.62
N LEU A 30 2.25 2.28 2.65
CA LEU A 30 1.58 2.71 1.42
C LEU A 30 1.25 1.53 0.51
N ASP A 31 2.18 0.58 0.35
CA ASP A 31 1.97 -0.63 -0.45
C ASP A 31 0.85 -1.51 0.18
N ASP A 32 0.82 -1.65 1.50
CA ASP A 32 -0.24 -2.35 2.22
C ASP A 32 -1.60 -1.66 2.06
N ALA A 33 -1.65 -0.33 2.21
CA ALA A 33 -2.87 0.44 2.00
C ALA A 33 -3.41 0.31 0.56
N LYS A 34 -2.52 0.30 -0.44
CA LYS A 34 -2.86 0.08 -1.84
C LYS A 34 -3.50 -1.31 -2.04
N ASN A 35 -2.90 -2.35 -1.48
CA ASN A 35 -3.42 -3.73 -1.59
C ASN A 35 -4.82 -3.86 -0.98
N VAL A 36 -5.07 -3.21 0.16
CA VAL A 36 -6.40 -3.19 0.78
C VAL A 36 -7.42 -2.53 -0.15
N ILE A 37 -7.09 -1.37 -0.73
CA ILE A 37 -7.98 -0.69 -1.67
C ILE A 37 -8.26 -1.56 -2.90
N GLU A 38 -7.22 -2.15 -3.50
CA GLU A 38 -7.37 -3.04 -4.65
C GLU A 38 -8.28 -4.23 -4.32
N SER A 39 -8.11 -4.86 -3.15
CA SER A 39 -8.95 -5.98 -2.73
C SER A 39 -10.43 -5.59 -2.59
N VAL A 40 -10.72 -4.39 -2.07
CA VAL A 40 -12.09 -3.87 -1.94
C VAL A 40 -12.70 -3.61 -3.31
N VAL A 41 -11.94 -3.01 -4.23
CA VAL A 41 -12.40 -2.75 -5.60
C VAL A 41 -12.69 -4.06 -6.34
N PHE A 42 -11.80 -5.06 -6.23
CA PHE A 42 -12.03 -6.38 -6.83
C PHE A 42 -13.26 -7.08 -6.25
N ALA A 43 -13.47 -7.00 -4.93
CA ALA A 43 -14.67 -7.56 -4.30
C ALA A 43 -15.95 -6.88 -4.81
N LEU A 44 -15.95 -5.55 -4.93
CA LEU A 44 -17.07 -4.80 -5.50
C LEU A 44 -17.34 -5.17 -6.96
N MET A 45 -16.29 -5.33 -7.77
CA MET A 45 -16.44 -5.82 -9.14
C MET A 45 -17.08 -7.20 -9.20
N GLY A 46 -16.64 -8.13 -8.35
CA GLY A 46 -17.23 -9.46 -8.25
C GLY A 46 -18.72 -9.43 -7.89
N VAL A 47 -19.11 -8.57 -6.94
CA VAL A 47 -20.52 -8.37 -6.58
C VAL A 47 -21.32 -7.81 -7.76
N MET A 48 -20.80 -6.80 -8.46
CA MET A 48 -21.48 -6.20 -9.62
C MET A 48 -21.64 -7.20 -10.77
N THR A 49 -20.63 -8.00 -11.07
CA THR A 49 -20.73 -9.08 -12.06
C THR A 49 -21.74 -10.14 -11.64
N GLY A 50 -21.75 -10.53 -10.36
CA GLY A 50 -22.76 -11.46 -9.82
C GLY A 50 -24.18 -10.92 -9.96
N LEU A 51 -24.39 -9.64 -9.66
CA LEU A 51 -25.69 -8.98 -9.84
C LEU A 51 -26.11 -8.92 -11.31
N LEU A 52 -25.19 -8.59 -12.22
CA LEU A 52 -25.46 -8.60 -13.66
C LEU A 52 -25.86 -10.00 -14.15
N LEU A 53 -25.21 -11.06 -13.64
CA LEU A 53 -25.59 -12.44 -13.95
C LEU A 53 -26.96 -12.81 -13.40
N CYS A 54 -27.30 -12.36 -12.19
CA CYS A 54 -28.64 -12.53 -11.63
C CYS A 54 -29.70 -11.80 -12.48
N PHE A 55 -29.41 -10.56 -12.90
CA PHE A 55 -30.29 -9.81 -13.80
C PHE A 55 -30.45 -10.51 -15.15
N TRP A 56 -29.36 -11.02 -15.72
CA TRP A 56 -29.40 -11.79 -16.97
C TRP A 56 -30.21 -13.08 -16.83
N ALA A 57 -30.06 -13.79 -15.71
CA ALA A 57 -30.83 -15.00 -15.42
C ALA A 57 -32.34 -14.74 -15.28
N ILE A 58 -32.73 -13.55 -14.78
CA ILE A 58 -34.14 -13.17 -14.60
C ILE A 58 -34.73 -12.55 -15.87
N ALA A 59 -33.98 -11.67 -16.54
CA ALA A 59 -34.43 -10.97 -17.74
C ALA A 59 -34.41 -11.86 -19.00
N GLY A 60 -33.64 -12.94 -18.98
CA GLY A 60 -33.45 -13.81 -20.15
C GLY A 60 -32.55 -13.15 -21.21
N ILE A 61 -32.25 -13.91 -22.27
CA ILE A 61 -31.52 -13.37 -23.42
C ILE A 61 -32.38 -12.27 -24.05
N PRO A 62 -31.86 -11.03 -24.20
CA PRO A 62 -32.55 -10.02 -24.97
C PRO A 62 -32.70 -10.54 -26.40
N ASP A 63 -33.92 -10.43 -26.91
CA ASP A 63 -34.39 -10.85 -28.23
C ASP A 63 -33.51 -10.39 -29.41
#